data_AF-A0A3D1R418-F1
#
_entry.id   AF-A0A3D1R418-F1
#
_cell.length_a   1.000
_cell.length_b   1.000
_cell.length_c   1.000
_cell.angle_alpha   90.00
_cell.angle_beta   90.00
_cell.angle_gamma   90.00
#
_symmetry.space_group_name_H-M   'P 1'
#
loop_
_entity.id
_entity.type
_entity.pdbx_description
1 polymer ?
#
loop_
_entity_poly.entity_id
_entity_poly.type
_entity_poly.pdbx_seq_one_letter_code
_entity_poly.pdbx_strand_id
1 'polypeptide(L)'
;MSLGFWELPGPSTFAAEIERLVQGGESAAVVLPPGTPAGLGSLLGARARAEGRYWYSLSPGNAQPIAALADLIALPPPCGAQAPRELARALCATAVWIEGFSEERARPWVELLTDFATAARSEPAGAAGSLVLVLDPVTAVRCEIGLRVLKWRGRVRREDALIHLADRSGNGNGSVEQQLRLAIAVELAGWDLELARRLAERSLPELLRPARILREEVQARDWRKPAPKDRWAAGWSDHWRGSRFDHPAALALEGKDPELAQRVWKAELAVLFPLIEERRCALLPQLRPFLKAPIDTPTGRIETIEDLEIGQIWHQVRHSKLSAATKTRVMGLANMRRALAHVEPIDPGDLCHAGMVDEAVLVAA
;
A
#
# COMPACT_ATOMS: atom_id res chain seq x y z
N MET A 1 -13.97 -15.96 -1.03
CA MET A 1 -12.61 -16.50 -0.87
C MET A 1 -11.70 -15.31 -0.76
N SER A 2 -10.99 -15.18 0.36
CA SER A 2 -10.10 -14.05 0.60
C SER A 2 -8.85 -14.18 -0.26
N LEU A 3 -8.56 -13.18 -1.09
CA LEU A 3 -7.32 -13.15 -1.87
C LEU A 3 -6.13 -12.91 -0.94
N GLY A 4 -5.11 -13.76 -1.05
CA GLY A 4 -3.85 -13.55 -0.34
C GLY A 4 -3.14 -12.28 -0.84
N PHE A 5 -2.27 -11.68 -0.01
CA PHE A 5 -1.53 -10.47 -0.36
C PHE A 5 -0.81 -10.59 -1.73
N TRP A 6 -0.13 -11.71 -1.95
CA TRP A 6 0.64 -11.97 -3.17
C TRP A 6 -0.21 -12.33 -4.40
N GLU A 7 -1.52 -12.50 -4.21
CA GLU A 7 -2.49 -12.75 -5.29
C GLU A 7 -3.14 -11.46 -5.78
N LEU A 8 -2.91 -10.34 -5.09
CA LEU A 8 -3.38 -9.03 -5.52
C LEU A 8 -2.74 -8.63 -6.87
N PRO A 9 -3.43 -7.85 -7.73
CA PRO A 9 -2.94 -7.47 -9.05
C PRO A 9 -1.51 -6.91 -9.09
N GLY A 10 -1.15 -5.98 -8.20
CA GLY A 10 0.21 -5.44 -8.12
C GLY A 10 1.23 -6.49 -7.66
N PRO A 11 1.11 -7.04 -6.43
CA PRO A 11 2.01 -8.05 -5.89
C PRO A 11 2.20 -9.29 -6.78
N SER A 12 1.13 -9.77 -7.43
CA SER A 12 1.20 -10.93 -8.32
C SER A 12 2.08 -10.70 -9.56
N THR A 13 2.15 -9.47 -10.07
CA THR A 13 3.07 -9.15 -11.19
C THR A 13 4.54 -9.26 -10.79
N PHE A 14 4.88 -8.96 -9.53
CA PHE A 14 6.24 -9.15 -9.03
C PHE A 14 6.57 -10.64 -8.87
N ALA A 15 5.64 -11.44 -8.34
CA ALA A 15 5.79 -12.88 -8.28
C ALA A 15 5.98 -13.48 -9.68
N ALA A 16 5.14 -13.09 -10.64
CA ALA A 16 5.24 -13.53 -12.04
C ALA A 16 6.54 -13.07 -12.72
N GLU A 17 7.12 -11.93 -12.33
CA GLU A 17 8.42 -11.50 -12.81
C GLU A 17 9.53 -12.46 -12.36
N ILE A 18 9.52 -12.87 -11.09
CA ILE A 18 10.47 -13.88 -10.56
C ILE A 18 10.26 -15.23 -11.25
N GLU A 19 9.01 -15.67 -11.42
CA GLU A 19 8.69 -16.94 -12.09
C GLU A 19 9.24 -16.98 -13.51
N ARG A 20 9.08 -15.90 -14.29
CA ARG A 20 9.61 -15.82 -15.65
C ARG A 20 11.13 -15.89 -15.71
N LEU A 21 11.84 -15.30 -14.74
CA LEU A 21 13.30 -15.42 -14.66
C LEU A 21 13.72 -16.87 -14.45
N VAL A 22 13.11 -17.52 -13.46
CA VAL A 22 13.39 -18.92 -13.13
C VAL A 22 13.02 -19.85 -14.29
N GLN A 23 11.91 -19.62 -14.97
CA GLN A 23 11.52 -20.37 -16.18
C GLN A 23 12.53 -20.19 -17.32
N GLY A 24 13.16 -19.01 -17.42
CA GLY A 24 14.24 -18.74 -18.35
C GLY A 24 15.60 -19.34 -17.95
N GLY A 25 15.69 -20.01 -16.81
CA GLY A 25 16.95 -20.50 -16.25
C GLY A 25 17.82 -19.40 -15.63
N GLU A 26 17.28 -18.20 -15.44
CA GLU A 26 18.00 -17.06 -14.86
C GLU A 26 17.98 -17.10 -13.33
N SER A 27 19.15 -16.90 -12.73
CA SER A 27 19.30 -16.66 -11.30
C SER A 27 19.18 -15.16 -10.97
N ALA A 28 18.61 -14.84 -9.81
CA ALA A 28 18.32 -13.45 -9.43
C ALA A 28 18.48 -13.19 -7.94
N ALA A 29 18.83 -11.94 -7.59
CA ALA A 29 18.65 -11.42 -6.25
C ALA A 29 17.30 -10.70 -6.16
N VAL A 30 16.50 -11.05 -5.15
CA VAL A 30 15.21 -10.42 -4.84
C VAL A 30 15.40 -9.59 -3.58
N VAL A 31 15.16 -8.29 -3.67
CA VAL A 31 15.40 -7.35 -2.56
C VAL A 31 14.08 -6.97 -1.91
N LEU A 32 13.90 -7.37 -0.65
CA LEU A 32 12.68 -7.14 0.12
C LEU A 32 12.98 -6.25 1.33
N PRO A 33 12.44 -5.01 1.40
CA PRO A 33 12.62 -4.16 2.57
C PRO A 33 11.88 -4.69 3.81
N PRO A 34 12.24 -4.21 5.02
CA PRO A 34 11.53 -4.55 6.25
C PRO A 34 10.03 -4.28 6.16
N GLY A 35 9.21 -5.22 6.64
CA GLY A 35 7.75 -5.13 6.57
C GLY A 35 7.14 -5.63 5.26
N THR A 36 7.92 -6.15 4.32
CA THR A 36 7.38 -6.90 3.18
C THR A 36 6.64 -8.15 3.68
N PRO A 37 5.42 -8.45 3.19
CA PRO A 37 4.67 -9.62 3.64
C PRO A 37 5.39 -10.95 3.38
N ALA A 38 5.28 -11.88 4.33
CA ALA A 38 5.86 -13.21 4.19
C ALA A 38 5.16 -14.06 3.12
N GLY A 39 5.73 -15.23 2.80
CA GLY A 39 5.06 -16.26 2.00
C GLY A 39 5.27 -16.20 0.48
N LEU A 40 6.07 -15.25 -0.03
CA LEU A 40 6.38 -15.17 -1.46
C LEU A 40 7.05 -16.46 -1.98
N GLY A 41 8.09 -16.96 -1.29
CA GLY A 41 8.76 -18.21 -1.67
C GLY A 41 7.83 -19.43 -1.66
N SER A 42 6.92 -19.51 -0.68
CA SER A 42 5.91 -20.57 -0.60
C SER A 42 4.91 -20.52 -1.75
N LEU A 43 4.44 -19.31 -2.13
CA LEU A 43 3.57 -19.11 -3.27
C LEU A 43 4.23 -19.55 -4.58
N LEU A 44 5.46 -19.07 -4.81
CA LEU A 44 6.24 -19.41 -6.00
C LEU A 44 6.47 -20.92 -6.09
N GLY A 45 6.81 -21.57 -4.97
CA GLY A 45 6.98 -23.02 -4.90
C GLY A 45 5.68 -23.80 -5.14
N ALA A 46 4.53 -23.31 -4.66
CA ALA A 46 3.23 -23.93 -4.95
C ALA A 46 2.89 -23.86 -6.45
N ARG A 47 3.11 -22.70 -7.09
CA ARG A 47 2.89 -22.51 -8.53
C ARG A 47 3.85 -23.36 -9.38
N ALA A 48 5.13 -23.41 -9.02
CA ALA A 48 6.11 -24.25 -9.70
C ALA A 48 5.71 -25.73 -9.68
N ARG A 49 5.27 -26.25 -8.52
CA ARG A 49 4.82 -27.65 -8.38
C ARG A 49 3.53 -27.94 -9.16
N ALA A 50 2.60 -26.98 -9.24
CA ALA A 50 1.40 -27.12 -10.06
C ALA A 50 1.71 -27.27 -11.55
N GLU A 51 2.85 -26.73 -12.00
CA GLU A 51 3.38 -26.87 -13.37
C GLU A 51 4.36 -28.05 -13.52
N GLY A 52 4.53 -28.90 -12.49
CA GLY A 52 5.44 -30.05 -12.52
C GLY A 52 6.93 -29.70 -12.40
N ARG A 53 7.29 -28.50 -11.93
CA ARG A 53 8.68 -28.05 -11.75
C ARG A 53 9.17 -28.28 -10.32
N TYR A 54 10.48 -28.53 -10.19
CA TYR A 54 11.12 -28.71 -8.88
C TYR A 54 11.43 -27.36 -8.22
N TRP A 55 11.06 -27.22 -6.95
CA TRP A 55 11.27 -26.03 -6.15
C TRP A 55 11.68 -26.39 -4.72
N TYR A 56 12.84 -25.89 -4.31
CA TYR A 56 13.36 -26.03 -2.96
C TYR A 56 13.42 -24.68 -2.25
N SER A 57 13.16 -24.71 -0.94
CA SER A 57 13.42 -23.58 -0.06
C SER A 57 14.60 -23.93 0.85
N LEU A 58 15.57 -23.03 0.96
CA LEU A 58 16.78 -23.21 1.75
C LEU A 58 16.93 -22.06 2.74
N SER A 59 17.00 -22.40 4.03
CA SER A 59 17.43 -21.51 5.10
C SER A 59 18.82 -21.95 5.55
N PRO A 60 19.90 -21.31 5.07
CA PRO A 60 21.23 -21.90 5.10
C PRO A 60 21.90 -21.91 6.48
N GLY A 61 21.34 -21.24 7.50
CA GLY A 61 21.90 -21.24 8.85
C GLY A 61 23.37 -20.80 8.88
N ASN A 62 24.27 -21.68 9.36
CA ASN A 62 25.72 -21.45 9.41
C ASN A 62 26.50 -22.15 8.27
N ALA A 63 25.81 -22.81 7.34
CA ALA A 63 26.47 -23.63 6.33
C ALA A 63 27.14 -22.77 5.25
N GLN A 64 28.27 -23.26 4.71
CA GLN A 64 28.91 -22.66 3.55
C GLN A 64 28.05 -22.85 2.29
N PRO A 65 27.97 -21.87 1.38
CA PRO A 65 27.01 -21.90 0.26
C PRO A 65 27.04 -23.16 -0.60
N ILE A 66 28.23 -23.58 -1.03
CA ILE A 66 28.41 -24.78 -1.86
C ILE A 66 27.99 -26.04 -1.11
N ALA A 67 28.39 -26.17 0.16
CA ALA A 67 28.03 -27.33 0.98
C ALA A 67 26.51 -27.40 1.20
N ALA A 68 25.87 -26.28 1.51
CA ALA A 68 24.42 -26.23 1.73
C ALA A 68 23.63 -26.62 0.47
N LEU A 69 24.07 -26.18 -0.72
CA LEU A 69 23.42 -26.58 -1.98
C LEU A 69 23.70 -28.04 -2.35
N ALA A 70 24.92 -28.53 -2.09
CA ALA A 70 25.27 -29.92 -2.35
C ALA A 70 24.48 -30.87 -1.44
N ASP A 71 24.36 -30.54 -0.15
CA ASP A 71 23.55 -31.28 0.82
C ASP A 71 22.07 -31.31 0.40
N LEU A 72 21.53 -30.19 -0.09
CA LEU A 72 20.14 -30.08 -0.55
C LEU A 72 19.79 -31.08 -1.66
N ILE A 73 20.76 -31.36 -2.54
CA ILE A 73 20.58 -32.27 -3.69
C ILE A 73 21.29 -33.62 -3.50
N ALA A 74 21.77 -33.91 -2.28
CA ALA A 74 22.50 -35.13 -1.91
C ALA A 74 23.74 -35.41 -2.80
N LEU A 75 24.45 -34.36 -3.19
CA LEU A 75 25.72 -34.43 -3.92
C LEU A 75 26.90 -34.26 -2.94
N PRO A 76 28.04 -34.96 -3.12
CA PRO A 76 29.26 -34.57 -2.44
C PRO A 76 29.62 -33.10 -2.79
N PRO A 77 30.05 -32.28 -1.82
CA PRO A 77 30.32 -30.87 -2.05
C PRO A 77 31.43 -30.69 -3.09
N PRO A 78 31.13 -30.07 -4.24
CA PRO A 78 32.11 -29.89 -5.29
C PRO A 78 33.17 -28.89 -4.83
N CYS A 79 34.40 -29.07 -5.28
CA CYS A 79 35.53 -28.26 -4.82
C CYS A 79 36.26 -27.58 -5.99
N GLY A 80 36.86 -26.43 -5.71
CA GLY A 80 37.60 -25.65 -6.72
C GLY A 80 36.71 -24.81 -7.64
N ALA A 81 37.31 -24.27 -8.71
CA ALA A 81 36.70 -23.26 -9.57
C ALA A 81 35.51 -23.76 -10.42
N GLN A 82 35.35 -25.08 -10.58
CA GLN A 82 34.23 -25.68 -11.35
C GLN A 82 32.96 -25.85 -10.50
N ALA A 83 33.05 -25.69 -9.17
CA ALA A 83 31.95 -25.98 -8.26
C ALA A 83 30.62 -25.27 -8.60
N PRO A 84 30.59 -23.97 -8.96
CA PRO A 84 29.35 -23.31 -9.36
C PRO A 84 28.71 -23.93 -10.62
N ARG A 85 29.53 -24.39 -11.56
CA ARG A 85 29.07 -25.03 -12.80
C ARG A 85 28.52 -26.43 -12.54
N GLU A 86 29.20 -27.21 -11.71
CA GLU A 86 28.74 -28.54 -11.30
C GLU A 86 27.39 -28.45 -10.57
N LEU A 87 27.25 -27.49 -9.64
CA LEU A 87 25.98 -27.22 -8.98
C LEU A 87 24.89 -26.78 -9.95
N ALA A 88 25.20 -25.90 -10.92
CA ALA A 88 24.23 -25.44 -11.91
C ALA A 88 23.66 -26.60 -12.73
N ARG A 89 24.50 -27.55 -13.14
CA ARG A 89 24.07 -28.76 -13.85
C ARG A 89 23.31 -29.73 -12.96
N ALA A 90 23.76 -29.93 -11.73
CA ALA A 90 23.11 -30.84 -10.79
C ALA A 90 21.70 -30.35 -10.41
N LEU A 91 21.48 -29.04 -10.40
CA LEU A 91 20.17 -28.39 -10.21
C LEU A 91 19.35 -28.29 -11.50
N CYS A 92 19.66 -29.03 -12.56
CA CYS A 92 18.94 -28.98 -13.85
C CYS A 92 17.42 -28.91 -13.66
N ALA A 93 16.78 -27.93 -14.32
CA ALA A 93 15.34 -27.64 -14.24
C ALA A 93 14.79 -27.45 -12.81
N THR A 94 15.65 -27.13 -11.84
CA THR A 94 15.31 -26.93 -10.43
C THR A 94 15.60 -25.50 -10.02
N ALA A 95 14.66 -24.92 -9.26
CA ALA A 95 14.82 -23.62 -8.65
C ALA A 95 15.05 -23.77 -7.14
N VAL A 96 16.00 -22.99 -6.61
CA VAL A 96 16.25 -22.91 -5.16
C VAL A 96 15.99 -21.49 -4.67
N TRP A 97 15.02 -21.34 -3.79
CA TRP A 97 14.71 -20.12 -3.05
C TRP A 97 15.50 -20.08 -1.76
N ILE A 98 16.34 -19.06 -1.59
CA ILE A 98 17.27 -18.97 -0.48
C ILE A 98 16.95 -17.71 0.33
N GLU A 99 16.59 -17.90 1.60
CA GLU A 99 16.21 -16.81 2.50
C GLU A 99 16.68 -17.07 3.94
N GLY A 100 16.61 -16.04 4.80
CA GLY A 100 16.89 -16.19 6.23
C GLY A 100 18.37 -16.16 6.62
N PHE A 101 19.22 -15.47 5.86
CA PHE A 101 20.60 -15.17 6.24
C PHE A 101 20.72 -13.76 6.86
N SER A 102 21.70 -13.58 7.74
CA SER A 102 22.11 -12.26 8.24
C SER A 102 22.96 -11.52 7.19
N GLU A 103 23.11 -10.19 7.34
CA GLU A 103 23.92 -9.36 6.42
C GLU A 103 25.33 -9.92 6.23
N GLU A 104 26.02 -10.29 7.33
CA GLU A 104 27.39 -10.84 7.29
C GLU A 104 27.49 -12.15 6.49
N ARG A 105 26.41 -12.94 6.51
CA ARG A 105 26.37 -14.26 5.88
C ARG A 105 25.91 -14.22 4.44
N ALA A 106 25.26 -13.14 4.02
CA ALA A 106 24.77 -13.01 2.67
C ALA A 106 25.91 -12.85 1.65
N ARG A 107 27.07 -12.30 2.06
CA ARG A 107 28.19 -12.04 1.15
C ARG A 107 28.70 -13.30 0.40
N PRO A 108 29.06 -14.41 1.07
CA PRO A 108 29.44 -15.63 0.37
C PRO A 108 28.37 -16.16 -0.59
N TRP A 109 27.08 -15.97 -0.26
CA TRP A 109 25.97 -16.36 -1.13
C TRP A 109 25.86 -15.48 -2.37
N VAL A 110 26.10 -14.18 -2.26
CA VAL A 110 26.14 -13.24 -3.38
C VAL A 110 27.30 -13.55 -4.32
N GLU A 111 28.49 -13.82 -3.77
CA GLU A 111 29.68 -14.22 -4.53
C GLU A 111 29.38 -15.51 -5.31
N LEU A 112 28.88 -16.55 -4.62
CA LEU A 112 28.47 -17.79 -5.27
C LEU A 112 27.41 -17.55 -6.35
N LEU A 113 26.39 -16.74 -6.08
CA LEU A 113 25.28 -16.48 -7.02
C LEU A 113 25.79 -15.86 -8.32
N THR A 114 26.80 -14.99 -8.24
CA THR A 114 27.43 -14.34 -9.40
C THR A 114 28.16 -15.37 -10.27
N ASP A 115 28.97 -16.23 -9.65
CA ASP A 115 29.70 -17.29 -10.35
C ASP A 115 28.73 -18.34 -10.92
N PHE A 116 27.72 -18.72 -10.13
CA PHE A 116 26.67 -19.66 -10.53
C PHE A 116 25.88 -19.14 -11.72
N ALA A 117 25.42 -17.86 -11.69
CA ALA A 117 24.66 -17.27 -12.79
C ALA A 117 25.50 -17.21 -14.07
N THR A 118 26.81 -16.97 -13.95
CA THR A 118 27.73 -16.96 -15.09
C THR A 118 27.92 -18.36 -15.66
N ALA A 119 28.08 -19.37 -14.80
CA ALA A 119 28.19 -20.76 -15.21
C ALA A 119 26.90 -21.28 -15.85
N ALA A 120 25.74 -20.99 -15.26
CA ALA A 120 24.42 -21.40 -15.75
C ALA A 120 24.12 -20.84 -17.15
N ARG A 121 24.49 -19.58 -17.44
CA ARG A 121 24.34 -18.98 -18.78
C ARG A 121 25.17 -19.66 -19.86
N SER A 122 26.23 -20.36 -19.48
CA SER A 122 27.11 -21.08 -20.42
C SER A 122 26.60 -22.50 -20.74
N GLU A 123 25.54 -22.94 -20.07
CA GLU A 123 24.90 -24.24 -20.32
C GLU A 123 23.78 -24.12 -21.35
N PRO A 124 23.42 -25.22 -22.04
CA PRO A 124 22.26 -25.24 -22.93
C PRO A 124 20.98 -24.80 -22.22
N ALA A 125 20.04 -24.22 -22.97
CA ALA A 125 18.75 -23.80 -22.43
C ALA A 125 18.04 -24.97 -21.72
N GLY A 126 17.66 -24.74 -20.46
CA GLY A 126 17.01 -25.75 -19.61
C GLY A 126 17.94 -26.80 -18.98
N ALA A 127 19.24 -26.77 -19.27
CA ALA A 127 20.21 -27.72 -18.70
C ALA A 127 20.83 -27.25 -17.37
N ALA A 128 20.52 -26.04 -16.92
CA ALA A 128 20.97 -25.48 -15.65
C ALA A 128 19.78 -25.16 -14.73
N GLY A 129 20.03 -25.23 -13.42
CA GLY A 129 19.12 -24.73 -12.40
C GLY A 129 19.19 -23.23 -12.20
N SER A 130 18.32 -22.72 -11.32
CA SER A 130 18.25 -21.30 -10.96
C SER A 130 18.30 -21.11 -9.46
N LEU A 131 19.01 -20.08 -9.03
CA LEU A 131 19.06 -19.65 -7.64
C LEU A 131 18.36 -18.30 -7.49
N VAL A 132 17.49 -18.20 -6.49
CA VAL A 132 16.82 -16.96 -6.12
C VAL A 132 17.21 -16.61 -4.70
N LEU A 133 17.96 -15.52 -4.54
CA LEU A 133 18.50 -15.09 -3.25
C LEU A 133 17.70 -13.91 -2.70
N VAL A 134 17.10 -14.06 -1.53
CA VAL A 134 16.27 -13.01 -0.89
C VAL A 134 17.12 -12.12 0.01
N LEU A 135 17.44 -10.92 -0.47
CA LEU A 135 18.30 -9.98 0.22
C LEU A 135 17.48 -8.88 0.92
N ASP A 136 17.99 -8.43 2.07
CA ASP A 136 17.60 -7.12 2.57
C ASP A 136 18.25 -6.00 1.71
N PRO A 137 17.71 -4.78 1.74
CA PRO A 137 18.23 -3.67 0.93
C PRO A 137 19.68 -3.28 1.23
N VAL A 138 20.15 -3.40 2.48
CA VAL A 138 21.52 -3.01 2.86
C VAL A 138 22.52 -3.97 2.20
N THR A 139 22.23 -5.26 2.24
CA THR A 139 23.02 -6.29 1.57
C THR A 139 22.99 -6.11 0.04
N ALA A 140 21.82 -5.80 -0.53
CA ALA A 140 21.63 -5.73 -1.98
C ALA A 140 22.46 -4.63 -2.67
N VAL A 141 22.77 -3.52 -2.00
CA VAL A 141 23.63 -2.44 -2.55
C VAL A 141 24.99 -2.98 -3.02
N ARG A 142 25.46 -4.08 -2.44
CA ARG A 142 26.76 -4.69 -2.76
C ARG A 142 26.71 -5.61 -4.00
N CYS A 143 25.53 -5.84 -4.58
CA CYS A 143 25.27 -6.86 -5.61
C CYS A 143 25.07 -6.31 -7.04
N GLU A 144 25.17 -5.00 -7.27
CA GLU A 144 24.66 -4.36 -8.49
C GLU A 144 25.48 -4.63 -9.78
N ILE A 145 26.55 -5.43 -9.73
CA ILE A 145 27.40 -5.72 -10.90
C ILE A 145 27.16 -7.15 -11.39
N GLY A 146 26.60 -7.31 -12.61
CA GLY A 146 26.54 -8.59 -13.33
C GLY A 146 25.42 -9.57 -12.94
N LEU A 147 24.60 -9.22 -11.94
CA LEU A 147 23.46 -10.02 -11.48
C LEU A 147 22.14 -9.30 -11.73
N ARG A 148 21.08 -10.07 -12.03
CA ARG A 148 19.73 -9.52 -12.12
C ARG A 148 19.16 -9.28 -10.72
N VAL A 149 18.85 -8.02 -10.42
CA VAL A 149 18.34 -7.59 -9.10
C VAL A 149 16.90 -7.10 -9.25
N LEU A 150 15.97 -7.79 -8.60
CA LEU A 150 14.56 -7.42 -8.54
C LEU A 150 14.24 -6.75 -7.20
N LYS A 151 13.90 -5.47 -7.22
CA LYS A 151 13.56 -4.71 -6.00
C LYS A 151 12.05 -4.69 -5.79
N TRP A 152 11.59 -5.02 -4.57
CA TRP A 152 10.22 -4.79 -4.13
C TRP A 152 10.03 -3.30 -3.84
N ARG A 153 9.61 -2.57 -4.87
CA ARG A 153 9.41 -1.11 -4.82
C ARG A 153 8.34 -0.70 -5.82
N GLY A 154 7.36 0.09 -5.38
CA GLY A 154 6.28 0.60 -6.23
C GLY A 154 5.38 -0.48 -6.83
N ARG A 155 5.26 -1.62 -6.15
CA ARG A 155 4.50 -2.78 -6.65
C ARG A 155 3.04 -2.78 -6.19
N VAL A 156 2.75 -2.17 -5.05
CA VAL A 156 1.39 -2.04 -4.52
C VAL A 156 0.72 -0.81 -5.12
N ARG A 157 -0.50 -0.97 -5.62
CA ARG A 157 -1.35 0.07 -6.20
C ARG A 157 -2.55 0.37 -5.31
N ARG A 158 -3.24 1.46 -5.61
CA ARG A 158 -4.46 1.87 -4.88
C ARG A 158 -5.54 0.80 -4.95
N GLU A 159 -5.69 0.19 -6.11
CA GLU A 159 -6.69 -0.84 -6.37
C GLU A 159 -6.41 -2.09 -5.51
N ASP A 160 -5.14 -2.43 -5.30
CA ASP A 160 -4.75 -3.54 -4.42
C ASP A 160 -5.22 -3.30 -2.98
N ALA A 161 -5.04 -2.07 -2.47
CA ALA A 161 -5.49 -1.70 -1.14
C ALA A 161 -7.02 -1.77 -1.00
N LEU A 162 -7.76 -1.31 -2.01
CA LEU A 162 -9.23 -1.40 -2.02
C LEU A 162 -9.71 -2.85 -2.04
N ILE A 163 -9.13 -3.70 -2.90
CA ILE A 163 -9.47 -5.13 -2.97
C ILE A 163 -9.18 -5.80 -1.63
N HIS A 164 -8.01 -5.52 -1.05
CA HIS A 164 -7.58 -6.11 0.21
C HIS A 164 -8.50 -5.75 1.39
N LEU A 165 -9.07 -4.55 1.40
CA LEU A 165 -10.02 -4.11 2.44
C LEU A 165 -11.48 -4.49 2.14
N ALA A 166 -11.89 -4.49 0.87
CA ALA A 166 -13.26 -4.78 0.45
C ALA A 166 -13.66 -6.22 0.81
N ASP A 167 -12.74 -7.17 0.62
CA ASP A 167 -12.94 -8.59 0.93
C ASP A 167 -13.31 -8.86 2.40
N ARG A 168 -13.03 -7.90 3.29
CA ARG A 168 -13.29 -8.00 4.74
C ARG A 168 -14.45 -7.13 5.23
N SER A 169 -15.00 -6.29 4.36
CA SER A 169 -15.95 -5.23 4.75
C SER A 169 -17.44 -5.65 4.65
N GLY A 170 -17.73 -6.89 4.26
CA GLY A 170 -19.08 -7.41 4.09
C GLY A 170 -19.76 -6.89 2.80
N ASN A 171 -20.62 -7.73 2.20
CA ASN A 171 -21.31 -7.44 0.95
C ASN A 171 -22.48 -6.46 1.16
N GLY A 172 -22.20 -5.16 1.22
CA GLY A 172 -23.21 -4.10 1.19
C GLY A 172 -22.63 -2.79 0.67
N ASN A 173 -23.48 -1.91 0.11
CA ASN A 173 -23.12 -0.51 -0.08
C ASN A 173 -22.92 0.08 1.32
N GLY A 174 -21.66 0.10 1.79
CA GLY A 174 -21.32 0.51 3.15
C GLY A 174 -21.86 1.90 3.49
N SER A 175 -22.11 2.15 4.78
CA SER A 175 -22.49 3.47 5.28
C SER A 175 -21.48 4.54 4.86
N VAL A 176 -21.85 5.83 4.88
CA VAL A 176 -20.90 6.93 4.60
C VAL A 176 -19.70 6.87 5.53
N GLU A 177 -19.92 6.50 6.81
CA GLU A 177 -18.86 6.24 7.77
C GLU A 177 -17.89 5.16 7.24
N GLN A 178 -18.41 4.01 6.83
CA GLN A 178 -17.57 2.90 6.34
C GLN A 178 -16.79 3.32 5.09
N GLN A 179 -17.43 4.03 4.16
CA GLN A 179 -16.77 4.54 2.95
C GLN A 179 -15.64 5.50 3.29
N LEU A 180 -15.87 6.45 4.22
CA LEU A 180 -14.85 7.37 4.70
C LEU A 180 -13.69 6.65 5.39
N ARG A 181 -13.98 5.71 6.30
CA ARG A 181 -12.95 4.96 7.02
C ARG A 181 -12.03 4.21 6.06
N LEU A 182 -12.62 3.50 5.09
CA LEU A 182 -11.87 2.79 4.06
C LEU A 182 -11.05 3.74 3.18
N ALA A 183 -11.63 4.83 2.72
CA ALA A 183 -10.92 5.82 1.91
C ALA A 183 -9.74 6.44 2.67
N ILE A 184 -9.93 6.84 3.93
CA ILE A 184 -8.87 7.42 4.77
C ILE A 184 -7.77 6.40 5.02
N ALA A 185 -8.12 5.16 5.35
CA ALA A 185 -7.16 4.08 5.56
C ALA A 185 -6.27 3.86 4.33
N VAL A 186 -6.85 3.82 3.13
CA VAL A 186 -6.12 3.65 1.86
C VAL A 186 -5.20 4.83 1.58
N GLU A 187 -5.69 6.07 1.69
CA GLU A 187 -4.87 7.25 1.36
C GLU A 187 -3.77 7.52 2.40
N LEU A 188 -3.99 7.18 3.67
CA LEU A 188 -2.97 7.29 4.71
C LEU A 188 -1.88 6.23 4.57
N ALA A 189 -2.28 4.96 4.45
CA ALA A 189 -1.35 3.83 4.48
C ALA A 189 -0.55 3.68 3.17
N GLY A 190 -1.16 4.03 2.03
CA GLY A 190 -0.54 3.86 0.72
C GLY A 190 -0.18 2.41 0.44
N TRP A 191 1.13 2.12 0.32
CA TRP A 191 1.63 0.79 -0.03
C TRP A 191 1.57 -0.23 1.12
N ASP A 192 1.49 0.21 2.38
CA ASP A 192 1.44 -0.69 3.53
C ASP A 192 0.01 -1.18 3.76
N LEU A 193 -0.33 -2.31 3.14
CA LEU A 193 -1.67 -2.89 3.23
C LEU A 193 -2.03 -3.39 4.63
N GLU A 194 -1.04 -3.77 5.44
CA GLU A 194 -1.27 -4.24 6.79
C GLU A 194 -1.59 -3.06 7.72
N LEU A 195 -0.94 -1.91 7.50
CA LEU A 195 -1.37 -0.66 8.12
C LEU A 195 -2.76 -0.24 7.63
N ALA A 196 -3.04 -0.33 6.33
CA ALA A 196 -4.37 0.01 5.79
C ALA A 196 -5.47 -0.81 6.49
N ARG A 197 -5.22 -2.10 6.73
CA ARG A 197 -6.11 -2.99 7.48
C ARG A 197 -6.32 -2.51 8.92
N ARG A 198 -5.24 -2.25 9.66
CA ARG A 198 -5.33 -1.76 11.05
C ARG A 198 -6.04 -0.40 11.15
N LEU A 199 -5.82 0.50 10.19
CA LEU A 199 -6.51 1.78 10.12
C LEU A 199 -8.00 1.61 9.83
N ALA A 200 -8.38 0.73 8.90
CA ALA A 200 -9.78 0.48 8.59
C ALA A 200 -10.59 0.00 9.81
N GLU A 201 -9.94 -0.68 10.76
CA GLU A 201 -10.55 -1.15 12.02
C GLU A 201 -10.73 -0.05 13.08
N ARG A 202 -10.09 1.13 12.90
CA ARG A 202 -10.22 2.27 13.84
C ARG A 202 -11.52 3.03 13.65
N SER A 203 -11.94 3.75 14.69
CA SER A 203 -13.10 4.62 14.64
C SER A 203 -12.89 5.80 13.69
N LEU A 204 -13.97 6.35 13.14
CA LEU A 204 -13.87 7.50 12.23
C LEU A 204 -13.21 8.73 12.91
N PRO A 205 -13.53 9.11 14.16
CA PRO A 205 -12.86 10.23 14.84
C PRO A 205 -11.34 10.09 14.94
N GLU A 206 -10.85 8.88 15.20
CA GLU A 206 -9.41 8.60 15.25
C GLU A 206 -8.74 8.74 13.88
N LEU A 207 -9.44 8.34 12.81
CA LEU A 207 -8.92 8.42 11.45
C LEU A 207 -8.90 9.85 10.91
N LEU A 208 -9.88 10.68 11.29
CA LEU A 208 -9.90 12.11 10.99
C LEU A 208 -8.75 12.85 11.71
N ARG A 209 -8.21 12.28 12.79
CA ARG A 209 -7.08 12.83 13.58
C ARG A 209 -5.98 11.77 13.81
N PRO A 210 -5.28 11.35 12.75
CA PRO A 210 -4.50 10.11 12.77
C PRO A 210 -3.17 10.20 13.54
N ALA A 211 -2.75 11.39 13.97
CA ALA A 211 -1.44 11.59 14.61
C ALA A 211 -1.22 10.73 15.86
N ARG A 212 -2.28 10.39 16.62
CA ARG A 212 -2.17 9.54 17.80
C ARG A 212 -1.92 8.08 17.42
N ILE A 213 -2.78 7.51 16.57
CA ILE A 213 -2.68 6.12 16.11
C ILE A 213 -1.38 5.88 15.33
N LEU A 214 -0.91 6.85 14.55
CA LEU A 214 0.35 6.74 13.80
C LEU A 214 1.59 6.78 14.71
N ARG A 215 1.50 7.37 15.92
CA ARG A 215 2.59 7.30 16.91
C ARG A 215 2.69 5.92 17.57
N GLU A 216 1.57 5.19 17.70
CA GLU A 216 1.60 3.79 18.14
C GLU A 216 2.37 2.93 17.12
N GLU A 217 2.16 3.17 15.83
CA GLU A 217 2.88 2.49 14.74
C GLU A 217 4.39 2.75 14.75
N VAL A 218 4.81 3.97 15.13
CA VAL A 218 6.24 4.28 15.32
C VAL A 218 6.87 3.39 16.39
N GLN A 219 6.17 3.21 17.51
CA GLN A 219 6.65 2.38 18.62
C GLN A 219 6.70 0.90 18.22
N ALA A 220 5.65 0.39 17.57
CA ALA A 220 5.59 -0.99 17.10
C ALA A 220 6.72 -1.35 16.12
N ARG A 221 7.20 -0.37 15.34
CA ARG A 221 8.28 -0.53 14.35
C ARG A 221 9.67 -0.15 14.89
N ASP A 222 9.77 0.29 16.15
CA ASP A 222 10.99 0.85 16.77
C ASP A 222 11.68 1.92 15.90
N TRP A 223 10.90 2.79 15.25
CA TRP A 223 11.45 3.85 14.41
C TRP A 223 11.88 5.06 15.26
N ARG A 224 13.09 5.57 15.00
CA ARG A 224 13.71 6.67 15.76
C ARG A 224 14.26 7.76 14.84
N LYS A 225 14.42 8.96 15.40
CA LYS A 225 15.15 10.05 14.73
C LYS A 225 16.66 9.90 14.94
N PRO A 226 17.50 10.42 14.02
CA PRO A 226 17.12 11.03 12.74
C PRO A 226 16.65 10.01 11.71
N ALA A 227 15.96 10.47 10.66
CA ALA A 227 15.53 9.60 9.58
C ALA A 227 16.73 8.90 8.92
N PRO A 228 16.60 7.63 8.52
CA PRO A 228 17.65 6.91 7.82
C PRO A 228 17.96 7.55 6.47
N LYS A 229 19.22 7.45 6.03
CA LYS A 229 19.68 8.00 4.74
C LYS A 229 18.93 7.37 3.56
N ASP A 230 18.82 6.03 3.57
CA ASP A 230 17.98 5.30 2.63
C ASP A 230 16.66 4.92 3.31
N ARG A 231 15.63 5.73 3.05
CA ARG A 231 14.29 5.56 3.63
C ARG A 231 13.56 4.35 3.07
N TRP A 232 13.83 3.93 1.83
CA TRP A 232 13.21 2.72 1.29
C TRP A 232 13.82 1.47 1.93
N ALA A 233 15.16 1.44 2.04
CA ALA A 233 15.86 0.35 2.68
C ALA A 233 15.40 0.08 4.13
N ALA A 234 15.05 1.15 4.85
CA ALA A 234 14.56 1.08 6.23
C ALA A 234 13.02 0.90 6.35
N GLY A 235 12.29 0.83 5.23
CA GLY A 235 10.82 0.73 5.22
C GLY A 235 10.07 2.03 5.53
N TRP A 236 10.76 3.18 5.59
CA TRP A 236 10.18 4.51 5.84
C TRP A 236 9.48 5.11 4.61
N SER A 237 9.72 4.57 3.42
CA SER A 237 9.14 5.07 2.17
C SER A 237 9.07 4.00 1.09
N ASP A 238 8.13 4.12 0.16
CA ASP A 238 8.12 3.37 -1.10
C ASP A 238 7.63 4.30 -2.22
N HIS A 239 7.34 3.76 -3.40
CA HIS A 239 6.60 4.44 -4.45
C HIS A 239 5.12 4.08 -4.36
N TRP A 240 4.29 5.10 -4.49
CA TRP A 240 2.84 4.98 -4.54
C TRP A 240 2.32 5.95 -5.60
N ARG A 241 1.47 5.47 -6.52
CA ARG A 241 0.97 6.26 -7.66
C ARG A 241 2.09 6.92 -8.48
N GLY A 242 3.20 6.22 -8.67
CA GLY A 242 4.34 6.69 -9.47
C GLY A 242 5.31 7.65 -8.77
N SER A 243 5.02 8.06 -7.53
CA SER A 243 5.84 9.02 -6.78
C SER A 243 6.32 8.44 -5.46
N ARG A 244 7.41 8.99 -4.90
CA ARG A 244 7.84 8.64 -3.54
C ARG A 244 6.72 8.97 -2.54
N PHE A 245 6.45 8.03 -1.65
CA PHE A 245 5.44 8.12 -0.62
C PHE A 245 6.08 7.71 0.70
N ASP A 246 6.23 8.69 1.60
CA ASP A 246 6.71 8.44 2.94
C ASP A 246 5.61 7.80 3.79
N HIS A 247 6.01 6.80 4.57
CA HIS A 247 5.11 6.06 5.44
C HIS A 247 4.48 7.01 6.47
N PRO A 248 3.16 6.93 6.74
CA PRO A 248 2.48 7.90 7.60
C PRO A 248 3.01 7.91 9.05
N ALA A 249 3.48 6.78 9.58
CA ALA A 249 4.16 6.75 10.88
C ALA A 249 5.48 7.56 10.88
N ALA A 250 6.24 7.54 9.78
CA ALA A 250 7.45 8.34 9.66
C ALA A 250 7.11 9.84 9.62
N LEU A 251 6.04 10.21 8.92
CA LEU A 251 5.54 11.59 8.90
C LEU A 251 5.11 12.06 10.29
N ALA A 252 4.38 11.23 11.04
CA ALA A 252 3.97 11.53 12.41
C ALA A 252 5.19 11.71 13.34
N LEU A 253 6.19 10.83 13.22
CA LEU A 253 7.45 10.97 13.97
C LEU A 253 8.16 12.29 13.63
N GLU A 254 8.18 12.67 12.35
CA GLU A 254 8.81 13.89 11.86
C GLU A 254 7.99 15.18 12.10
N GLY A 255 6.77 15.08 12.65
CA GLY A 255 5.89 16.24 12.86
C GLY A 255 5.36 16.85 11.56
N LYS A 256 5.16 16.01 10.54
CA LYS A 256 4.66 16.42 9.21
C LYS A 256 3.13 16.36 9.14
N ASP A 257 2.47 16.96 10.12
CA ASP A 257 1.00 16.97 10.23
C ASP A 257 0.28 17.53 8.99
N PRO A 258 0.79 18.57 8.28
CA PRO A 258 0.14 19.05 7.06
C PRO A 258 0.05 18.01 5.94
N GLU A 259 1.06 17.14 5.80
CA GLU A 259 1.04 16.06 4.80
C GLU A 259 0.02 14.97 5.19
N LEU A 260 -0.07 14.64 6.48
CA LEU A 260 -1.10 13.71 6.99
C LEU A 260 -2.51 14.26 6.78
N ALA A 261 -2.72 15.55 7.10
CA ALA A 261 -3.97 16.26 6.85
C ALA A 261 -4.33 16.25 5.36
N GLN A 262 -3.36 16.48 4.48
CA GLN A 262 -3.60 16.42 3.03
C GLN A 262 -4.06 15.03 2.57
N ARG A 263 -3.56 13.95 3.16
CA ARG A 263 -4.00 12.57 2.83
C ARG A 263 -5.42 12.28 3.31
N VAL A 264 -5.77 12.73 4.52
CA VAL A 264 -7.15 12.66 5.03
C VAL A 264 -8.09 13.47 4.13
N TRP A 265 -7.74 14.72 3.81
CA TRP A 265 -8.51 15.56 2.89
C TRP A 265 -8.72 14.91 1.51
N LYS A 266 -7.69 14.28 0.92
CA LYS A 266 -7.84 13.56 -0.37
C LYS A 266 -8.89 12.45 -0.30
N ALA A 267 -8.92 11.71 0.81
CA ALA A 267 -9.91 10.66 1.04
C ALA A 267 -11.32 11.24 1.21
N GLU A 268 -11.46 12.25 2.06
CA GLU A 268 -12.73 12.94 2.30
C GLU A 268 -13.28 13.56 1.01
N LEU A 269 -12.44 14.23 0.21
CA LEU A 269 -12.85 14.83 -1.05
C LEU A 269 -13.44 13.77 -2.00
N ALA A 270 -12.79 12.61 -2.11
CA ALA A 270 -13.24 11.54 -3.01
C ALA A 270 -14.61 10.95 -2.60
N VAL A 271 -14.91 10.92 -1.31
CA VAL A 271 -16.16 10.34 -0.78
C VAL A 271 -17.27 11.39 -0.64
N LEU A 272 -16.96 12.52 -0.02
CA LEU A 272 -17.95 13.51 0.40
C LEU A 272 -18.38 14.44 -0.71
N PHE A 273 -17.50 14.75 -1.67
CA PHE A 273 -17.83 15.73 -2.70
C PHE A 273 -19.05 15.31 -3.55
N PRO A 274 -19.13 14.06 -4.05
CA PRO A 274 -20.34 13.59 -4.74
C PRO A 274 -21.56 13.58 -3.83
N LEU A 275 -21.42 13.13 -2.59
CA LEU A 275 -22.52 13.03 -1.63
C LEU A 275 -23.08 14.42 -1.25
N ILE A 276 -22.23 15.43 -1.09
CA ILE A 276 -22.66 16.81 -0.84
C ILE A 276 -23.56 17.28 -1.98
N GLU A 277 -23.19 17.00 -3.22
CA GLU A 277 -23.94 17.42 -4.40
C GLU A 277 -25.27 16.66 -4.53
N GLU A 278 -25.28 15.35 -4.29
CA GLU A 278 -26.51 14.57 -4.24
C GLU A 278 -27.48 15.11 -3.16
N ARG A 279 -26.96 15.45 -1.97
CA ARG A 279 -27.77 16.03 -0.89
C ARG A 279 -28.25 17.43 -1.22
N ARG A 280 -27.44 18.26 -1.87
CA ARG A 280 -27.84 19.59 -2.36
C ARG A 280 -29.03 19.47 -3.30
N CYS A 281 -28.94 18.61 -4.31
CA CYS A 281 -30.01 18.35 -5.27
C CYS A 281 -31.29 17.84 -4.59
N ALA A 282 -31.17 16.92 -3.63
CA ALA A 282 -32.32 16.38 -2.91
C ALA A 282 -33.03 17.42 -2.01
N LEU A 283 -32.27 18.39 -1.46
CA LEU A 283 -32.82 19.46 -0.63
C LEU A 283 -33.47 20.57 -1.45
N LEU A 284 -33.01 20.78 -2.69
CA LEU A 284 -33.40 21.92 -3.50
C LEU A 284 -34.93 22.13 -3.61
N PRO A 285 -35.77 21.10 -3.88
CA PRO A 285 -37.22 21.28 -3.96
C PRO A 285 -37.85 21.90 -2.69
N GLN A 286 -37.34 21.54 -1.51
CA GLN A 286 -37.83 22.04 -0.23
C GLN A 286 -37.34 23.48 0.04
N LEU A 287 -36.18 23.84 -0.51
CA LEU A 287 -35.55 25.14 -0.31
C LEU A 287 -36.02 26.19 -1.33
N ARG A 288 -36.56 25.78 -2.49
CA ARG A 288 -37.00 26.69 -3.57
C ARG A 288 -37.77 27.93 -3.10
N PRO A 289 -38.74 27.85 -2.16
CA PRO A 289 -39.49 29.05 -1.72
C PRO A 289 -38.64 30.13 -1.05
N PHE A 290 -37.42 29.79 -0.62
CA PHE A 290 -36.50 30.67 0.10
C PHE A 290 -35.30 31.10 -0.75
N LEU A 291 -35.20 30.62 -1.98
CA LEU A 291 -34.08 30.88 -2.87
C LEU A 291 -34.45 31.91 -3.93
N LYS A 292 -33.46 32.72 -4.30
CA LYS A 292 -33.55 33.74 -5.33
C LYS A 292 -32.49 33.46 -6.40
N ALA A 293 -32.94 33.56 -7.64
CA ALA A 293 -32.12 33.70 -8.84
C ALA A 293 -32.89 34.63 -9.82
N PRO A 294 -32.20 35.44 -10.64
CA PRO A 294 -30.75 35.48 -10.79
C PRO A 294 -30.04 36.19 -9.62
N ILE A 295 -28.76 35.85 -9.40
CA ILE A 295 -27.87 36.56 -8.46
C ILE A 295 -26.50 36.84 -9.10
N ASP A 296 -25.92 37.99 -8.79
CA ASP A 296 -24.55 38.31 -9.19
C ASP A 296 -23.55 37.79 -8.15
N THR A 297 -22.52 37.09 -8.61
CA THR A 297 -21.43 36.58 -7.78
C THR A 297 -20.07 37.04 -8.33
N PRO A 298 -18.99 37.02 -7.53
CA PRO A 298 -17.66 37.39 -8.02
C PRO A 298 -17.17 36.57 -9.22
N THR A 299 -17.69 35.34 -9.40
CA THR A 299 -17.30 34.42 -10.47
C THR A 299 -18.25 34.44 -11.67
N GLY A 300 -19.30 35.27 -11.63
CA GLY A 300 -20.30 35.37 -12.70
C GLY A 300 -21.73 35.47 -12.19
N ARG A 301 -22.66 35.71 -13.11
CA ARG A 301 -24.09 35.74 -12.81
C ARG A 301 -24.67 34.32 -12.85
N ILE A 302 -25.44 33.98 -11.82
CA ILE A 302 -26.15 32.70 -11.72
C ILE A 302 -27.60 32.97 -12.09
N GLU A 303 -28.09 32.34 -13.16
CA GLU A 303 -29.42 32.60 -13.72
C GLU A 303 -30.52 31.75 -13.07
N THR A 304 -30.20 30.51 -12.65
CA THR A 304 -31.18 29.57 -12.12
C THR A 304 -30.86 29.15 -10.68
N ILE A 305 -31.87 28.74 -9.93
CA ILE A 305 -31.68 28.26 -8.54
C ILE A 305 -30.98 26.89 -8.50
N GLU A 306 -31.07 26.12 -9.57
CA GLU A 306 -30.43 24.82 -9.76
C GLU A 306 -28.91 24.94 -9.79
N ASP A 307 -28.39 26.05 -10.30
CA ASP A 307 -26.97 26.37 -10.41
C ASP A 307 -26.37 26.91 -9.10
N LEU A 308 -27.19 27.16 -8.07
CA LEU A 308 -26.70 27.64 -6.78
C LEU A 308 -25.87 26.56 -6.06
N GLU A 309 -24.65 26.92 -5.68
CA GLU A 309 -23.81 26.09 -4.82
C GLU A 309 -24.36 26.02 -3.40
N ILE A 310 -24.06 24.93 -2.67
CA ILE A 310 -24.58 24.73 -1.30
C ILE A 310 -24.20 25.86 -0.32
N GLY A 311 -23.03 26.49 -0.50
CA GLY A 311 -22.63 27.65 0.30
C GLY A 311 -23.48 28.89 0.05
N GLN A 312 -23.89 29.12 -1.20
CA GLN A 312 -24.78 30.21 -1.59
C GLN A 312 -26.20 29.96 -1.09
N ILE A 313 -26.67 28.70 -1.19
CA ILE A 313 -27.93 28.25 -0.62
C ILE A 313 -27.96 28.56 0.90
N TRP A 314 -26.92 28.15 1.64
CA TRP A 314 -26.82 28.44 3.08
C TRP A 314 -26.93 29.94 3.36
N HIS A 315 -26.20 30.78 2.63
CA HIS A 315 -26.21 32.22 2.82
C HIS A 315 -27.62 32.82 2.67
N GLN A 316 -28.40 32.34 1.71
CA GLN A 316 -29.78 32.81 1.50
C GLN A 316 -30.74 32.30 2.58
N VAL A 317 -30.61 31.05 3.02
CA VAL A 317 -31.61 30.42 3.89
C VAL A 317 -31.33 30.54 5.39
N ARG A 318 -30.13 30.96 5.82
CA ARG A 318 -29.75 31.00 7.25
C ARG A 318 -30.71 31.83 8.13
N HIS A 319 -31.25 32.92 7.60
CA HIS A 319 -32.21 33.80 8.30
C HIS A 319 -33.69 33.53 7.93
N SER A 320 -33.97 32.47 7.16
CA SER A 320 -35.34 32.13 6.73
C SER A 320 -36.18 31.50 7.86
N LYS A 321 -37.45 31.21 7.56
CA LYS A 321 -38.37 30.49 8.47
C LYS A 321 -38.25 28.95 8.39
N LEU A 322 -37.21 28.42 7.75
CA LEU A 322 -36.95 26.97 7.73
C LEU A 322 -36.79 26.39 9.13
N SER A 323 -37.10 25.10 9.25
CA SER A 323 -36.87 24.34 10.49
C SER A 323 -35.40 24.40 10.90
N ALA A 324 -35.14 24.38 12.21
CA ALA A 324 -33.77 24.35 12.74
C ALA A 324 -32.99 23.14 12.19
N ALA A 325 -33.62 21.96 12.12
CA ALA A 325 -33.01 20.76 11.58
C ALA A 325 -32.58 20.92 10.11
N THR A 326 -33.44 21.48 9.24
CA THR A 326 -33.08 21.74 7.83
C THR A 326 -31.92 22.74 7.74
N LYS A 327 -31.93 23.80 8.55
CA LYS A 327 -30.83 24.78 8.58
C LYS A 327 -29.51 24.16 9.01
N THR A 328 -29.51 23.33 10.06
CA THR A 328 -28.32 22.60 10.51
C THR A 328 -27.76 21.69 9.43
N ARG A 329 -28.62 20.99 8.68
CA ARG A 329 -28.20 20.15 7.54
C ARG A 329 -27.54 20.94 6.43
N VAL A 330 -28.17 22.04 6.00
CA VAL A 330 -27.61 22.91 4.95
C VAL A 330 -26.28 23.54 5.40
N MET A 331 -26.19 23.96 6.68
CA MET A 331 -24.97 24.49 7.28
C MET A 331 -23.83 23.46 7.27
N GLY A 332 -24.09 22.23 7.74
CA GLY A 332 -23.08 21.16 7.75
C GLY A 332 -22.54 20.86 6.35
N LEU A 333 -23.42 20.74 5.35
CA LEU A 333 -23.02 20.54 3.95
C LEU A 333 -22.17 21.72 3.43
N ALA A 334 -22.56 22.96 3.73
CA ALA A 334 -21.82 24.15 3.33
C ALA A 334 -20.43 24.23 4.00
N ASN A 335 -20.33 23.86 5.27
CA ASN A 335 -19.06 23.82 6.00
C ASN A 335 -18.12 22.78 5.39
N MET A 336 -18.59 21.55 5.17
CA MET A 336 -17.78 20.50 4.55
C MET A 336 -17.31 20.90 3.15
N ARG A 337 -18.21 21.44 2.30
CA ARG A 337 -17.85 21.86 0.94
C ARG A 337 -16.76 22.93 0.93
N ARG A 338 -16.83 23.87 1.89
CA ARG A 338 -15.85 24.94 2.07
C ARG A 338 -14.51 24.41 2.55
N ALA A 339 -14.49 23.55 3.57
CA ALA A 339 -13.25 22.91 4.05
C ALA A 339 -12.55 22.14 2.93
N LEU A 340 -13.31 21.33 2.18
CA LEU A 340 -12.80 20.59 1.03
C LEU A 340 -12.26 21.50 -0.08
N ALA A 341 -12.88 22.66 -0.32
CA ALA A 341 -12.39 23.65 -1.29
C ALA A 341 -11.06 24.30 -0.86
N HIS A 342 -10.84 24.44 0.45
CA HIS A 342 -9.63 25.04 1.02
C HIS A 342 -8.52 24.03 1.33
N VAL A 343 -8.67 22.76 0.92
CA VAL A 343 -7.66 21.71 1.15
C VAL A 343 -7.48 21.40 2.65
N GLU A 344 -8.58 21.49 3.41
CA GLU A 344 -8.60 21.23 4.84
C GLU A 344 -9.45 19.98 5.13
N PRO A 345 -9.00 19.09 6.05
CA PRO A 345 -9.85 18.04 6.58
C PRO A 345 -11.13 18.61 7.19
N ILE A 346 -12.23 17.90 7.04
CA ILE A 346 -13.52 18.34 7.57
C ILE A 346 -13.58 18.22 9.11
N ASP A 347 -14.41 19.06 9.74
CA ASP A 347 -14.73 18.87 11.16
C ASP A 347 -15.70 17.69 11.33
N PRO A 348 -15.44 16.74 12.24
CA PRO A 348 -16.34 15.62 12.46
C PRO A 348 -17.79 16.04 12.74
N GLY A 349 -18.00 17.13 13.50
CA GLY A 349 -19.33 17.62 13.83
C GLY A 349 -20.17 18.01 12.61
N ASP A 350 -19.52 18.46 11.52
CA ASP A 350 -20.22 18.81 10.28
C ASP A 350 -20.83 17.59 9.57
N LEU A 351 -20.26 16.39 9.74
CA LEU A 351 -20.84 15.14 9.23
C LEU A 351 -22.18 14.83 9.92
N CYS A 352 -22.24 15.02 11.24
CA CYS A 352 -23.47 14.85 12.03
C CYS A 352 -24.49 15.92 11.66
N HIS A 353 -24.07 17.19 11.58
CA HIS A 353 -24.97 18.28 11.20
C HIS A 353 -25.61 18.04 9.85
N ALA A 354 -24.84 17.54 8.86
CA ALA A 354 -25.34 17.20 7.53
C ALA A 354 -26.25 15.94 7.50
N GLY A 355 -26.25 15.14 8.58
CA GLY A 355 -26.92 13.85 8.65
C GLY A 355 -26.25 12.80 7.74
N MET A 356 -24.92 12.86 7.62
CA MET A 356 -24.13 11.87 6.89
C MET A 356 -23.70 10.69 7.75
N VAL A 357 -23.51 10.93 9.05
CA VAL A 357 -23.20 9.93 10.08
C VAL A 357 -24.03 10.22 11.32
N ASP A 358 -24.30 9.18 12.12
CA ASP A 358 -25.00 9.33 13.39
C ASP A 358 -24.07 9.88 14.47
N GLU A 359 -24.61 10.67 15.41
CA GLU A 359 -23.82 11.27 16.49
C GLU A 359 -23.11 10.22 17.37
N ALA A 360 -23.75 9.07 17.57
CA ALA A 360 -23.18 7.94 18.31
C ALA A 360 -21.85 7.44 17.71
N VAL A 361 -21.65 7.59 16.39
CA VAL A 361 -20.43 7.19 15.69
C VAL A 361 -19.25 8.10 16.06
N LEU A 362 -19.51 9.38 16.34
CA LEU A 362 -18.46 10.34 16.65
C LEU A 362 -18.10 10.41 18.14
N VAL A 363 -19.00 9.97 19.02
CA VAL A 363 -18.81 9.98 20.48
C VAL A 363 -18.10 8.72 20.99
N ALA A 364 -18.07 7.63 20.20
CA ALA A 364 -17.47 6.36 20.58
C ALA A 364 -15.91 6.32 20.57
N ALA A 365 -15.24 7.46 20.67
CA ALA A 365 -13.77 7.59 20.55
C ALA A 365 -13.02 7.43 21.87
#